data_AF-A0A1Q6V1S5-F1
#
_entry.id   AF-A0A1Q6V1S5-F1
#
_cell.length_a   1.000
_cell.length_b   1.000
_cell.length_c   1.000
_cell.angle_alpha   90.00
_cell.angle_beta   90.00
_cell.angle_gamma   90.00
#
_symmetry.space_group_name_H-M   'P 1'
#
loop_
_entity.id
_entity.type
_entity.pdbx_description
1 polymer ?
#
loop_
_entity_poly.entity_id
_entity_poly.type
_entity_poly.pdbx_seq_one_letter_code
_entity_poly.pdbx_strand_id
1 'polypeptide(L)'
;MFFCCNHQFSATSSCYIPTQNFKYKIALYAFCPTCGSALYKEKKVGFDNNKHISKQRKGEQAQKLINKAIFNRLIIFEKAKTGSKQNQNWYYGDFCKTKEKDENGNPIYLQLRCNFNKGYEILNKVKT
;
A
#
# COMPACT_ATOMS: atom_id res chain seq x y z
N MET A 1 -13.96 0.82 -1.58
CA MET A 1 -14.82 0.92 -2.77
C MET A 1 -14.91 2.37 -3.20
N PHE A 2 -14.96 2.56 -4.51
CA PHE A 2 -15.13 3.83 -5.19
C PHE A 2 -16.54 3.93 -5.76
N PHE A 3 -17.02 5.16 -5.94
CA PHE A 3 -18.34 5.43 -6.50
C PHE A 3 -18.25 6.53 -7.55
N CYS A 4 -18.67 6.23 -8.78
CA CYS A 4 -18.69 7.15 -9.91
C CYS A 4 -19.72 6.68 -10.94
N CYS A 5 -20.41 7.62 -11.61
CA CYS A 5 -21.42 7.32 -12.62
C CYS A 5 -22.50 6.33 -12.15
N ASN A 6 -22.97 6.47 -10.90
CA ASN A 6 -23.93 5.57 -10.26
C ASN A 6 -23.49 4.09 -10.14
N HIS A 7 -22.21 3.80 -10.38
CA HIS A 7 -21.63 2.49 -10.20
C HIS A 7 -20.63 2.47 -9.04
N GLN A 8 -20.68 1.39 -8.27
CA GLN A 8 -19.71 1.07 -7.23
C GLN A 8 -18.72 0.04 -7.76
N PHE A 9 -17.43 0.30 -7.55
CA PHE A 9 -16.38 -0.61 -7.98
C PHE A 9 -15.17 -0.60 -7.06
N SER A 10 -14.37 -1.65 -7.19
CA SER A 10 -13.15 -1.85 -6.41
C SER A 10 -12.00 -1.01 -6.93
N ALA A 11 -11.00 -0.79 -6.07
CA ALA A 11 -9.77 -0.12 -6.49
C ALA A 11 -9.07 -0.98 -7.55
N THR A 12 -8.59 -0.37 -8.63
CA THR A 12 -7.81 -1.08 -9.65
C THR A 12 -6.42 -1.41 -9.10
N SER A 13 -5.90 -0.58 -8.20
CA SER A 13 -4.61 -0.81 -7.58
C SER A 13 -4.50 -0.11 -6.22
N SER A 14 -3.55 -0.58 -5.43
CA SER A 14 -3.25 -0.05 -4.11
C SER A 14 -1.74 0.05 -3.90
N CYS A 15 -1.31 1.11 -3.24
CA CYS A 15 0.07 1.30 -2.82
C CYS A 15 0.13 1.49 -1.30
N TYR A 16 1.05 0.79 -0.64
CA TYR A 16 1.36 0.99 0.77
C TYR A 16 2.51 1.99 0.90
N ILE A 17 2.32 3.00 1.74
CA ILE A 17 3.28 4.08 1.94
C ILE A 17 3.60 4.12 3.45
N PRO A 18 4.82 3.75 3.88
CA PRO A 18 5.22 3.88 5.29
C PRO A 18 5.21 5.35 5.71
N THR A 19 4.92 5.60 6.99
CA THR A 19 4.85 6.94 7.56
C THR A 19 5.44 6.97 8.96
N GLN A 20 5.94 8.11 9.41
CA GLN A 20 6.51 8.26 10.75
C GLN A 20 5.44 8.21 11.85
N ASN A 21 4.26 8.83 11.62
CA ASN A 21 3.23 8.99 12.66
C ASN A 21 2.10 7.95 12.61
N PHE A 22 2.08 7.08 11.58
CA PHE A 22 1.08 6.04 11.40
C PHE A 22 1.78 4.76 10.95
N LYS A 23 1.21 3.60 11.26
CA LYS A 23 1.76 2.29 10.87
C LYS A 23 2.03 2.24 9.36
N TYR A 24 1.05 2.66 8.56
CA TYR A 24 1.22 2.93 7.13
C TYR A 24 0.01 3.69 6.57
N LYS A 25 0.17 4.25 5.37
CA LYS A 25 -0.92 4.75 4.51
C LYS A 25 -1.19 3.77 3.38
N ILE A 26 -2.45 3.65 2.99
CA ILE A 26 -2.89 2.92 1.80
C ILE A 26 -3.43 3.95 0.81
N ALA A 27 -2.73 4.13 -0.29
CA ALA A 27 -3.20 4.90 -1.45
C ALA A 27 -3.94 3.94 -2.39
N LEU A 28 -5.26 4.07 -2.46
CA LEU A 28 -6.12 3.35 -3.38
C LEU A 28 -6.38 4.24 -4.59
N TYR A 29 -6.35 3.65 -5.78
CA TYR A 29 -6.74 4.36 -6.99
C TYR A 29 -7.46 3.46 -7.97
N ALA A 30 -8.32 4.10 -8.77
CA ALA A 30 -9.10 3.44 -9.80
C ALA A 30 -9.44 4.43 -10.92
N PHE A 31 -9.81 3.88 -12.07
CA PHE A 31 -10.43 4.65 -13.15
C PHE A 31 -11.88 4.23 -13.28
N CYS A 32 -12.78 5.21 -13.47
CA CYS A 32 -14.17 4.90 -13.74
C CYS A 32 -14.30 4.14 -15.06
N PRO A 33 -14.91 2.94 -15.08
CA PRO A 33 -15.06 2.19 -16.32
C PRO A 33 -16.00 2.89 -17.33
N THR A 34 -16.91 3.75 -16.84
CA THR A 34 -17.89 4.44 -17.68
C THR A 34 -17.36 5.75 -18.26
N CYS A 35 -16.72 6.59 -17.45
CA CYS A 35 -16.30 7.94 -17.87
C CYS A 35 -14.79 8.17 -17.88
N GLY A 36 -13.99 7.14 -17.58
CA GLY A 36 -12.52 7.22 -17.54
C GLY A 36 -11.94 8.09 -16.41
N SER A 37 -12.78 8.73 -15.59
CA SER A 37 -12.32 9.64 -14.54
C SER A 37 -11.44 8.93 -13.52
N ALA A 38 -10.28 9.51 -13.21
CA ALA A 38 -9.40 9.03 -12.15
C ALA A 38 -10.05 9.24 -10.77
N LEU A 39 -9.90 8.24 -9.90
CA LEU A 39 -10.39 8.26 -8.53
C LEU A 39 -9.26 7.88 -7.59
N TYR A 40 -9.11 8.65 -6.52
CA TYR A 40 -8.07 8.44 -5.52
C TYR A 40 -8.67 8.46 -4.12
N LYS A 41 -8.26 7.50 -3.28
CA LYS A 41 -8.65 7.43 -1.88
C LYS A 41 -7.47 7.02 -1.03
N GLU A 42 -7.13 7.82 -0.05
CA GLU A 42 -6.09 7.51 0.93
C GLU A 42 -6.72 7.07 2.24
N LYS A 43 -6.19 5.99 2.80
CA LYS A 43 -6.48 5.52 4.15
C LYS A 43 -5.22 5.59 4.99
N LYS A 44 -5.31 6.09 6.22
CA LYS A 44 -4.27 5.98 7.24
C LYS A 44 -4.62 4.82 8.16
N VAL A 45 -3.63 3.99 8.47
CA VAL A 45 -3.76 2.90 9.44
C VAL A 45 -2.96 3.25 10.67
N GLY A 46 -3.65 3.44 11.80
CA GLY A 46 -3.02 3.67 13.10
C GLY A 46 -2.27 2.42 13.59
N PHE A 47 -1.47 2.57 14.64
CA PHE A 47 -0.80 1.44 15.29
C PHE A 47 -1.81 0.47 15.92
N ASP A 48 -2.97 0.97 16.35
CA ASP A 48 -4.12 0.20 16.84
C ASP A 48 -4.94 -0.48 15.73
N ASN A 49 -4.40 -0.56 14.50
CA ASN A 49 -5.06 -1.07 13.29
C ASN A 49 -6.35 -0.33 12.85
N ASN A 50 -6.72 0.76 13.53
CA ASN A 50 -7.84 1.60 13.12
C ASN A 50 -7.57 2.27 11.75
N LYS A 51 -8.53 2.11 10.82
CA LYS A 51 -8.45 2.60 9.44
C LYS A 51 -9.25 3.89 9.30
N HIS A 52 -8.58 5.00 9.07
CA HIS A 52 -9.23 6.29 8.84
C HIS A 52 -9.09 6.70 7.37
N ILE A 53 -10.21 7.07 6.74
CA ILE A 53 -10.16 7.68 5.40
C ILE A 53 -9.57 9.08 5.58
N SER A 54 -8.37 9.30 5.05
CA SER A 54 -7.70 10.59 5.19
C SER A 54 -8.06 11.55 4.06
N LYS A 55 -8.20 11.04 2.82
CA LYS A 55 -8.49 11.86 1.64
C LYS A 55 -9.26 11.08 0.57
N GLN A 56 -10.16 11.76 -0.14
CA GLN A 56 -10.81 11.26 -1.36
C GLN A 56 -10.86 12.37 -2.42
N ARG A 57 -10.47 12.07 -3.65
CA ARG A 57 -10.43 13.00 -4.79
C ARG A 57 -10.86 12.31 -6.08
N LYS A 58 -11.28 13.11 -7.06
CA LYS A 58 -11.70 12.68 -8.41
C LYS A 58 -11.05 13.56 -9.48
N GLY A 59 -10.97 13.06 -10.72
CA GLY A 59 -10.50 13.80 -11.89
C GLY A 59 -9.02 14.16 -11.82
N GLU A 60 -8.66 15.34 -12.30
CA GLU A 60 -7.27 15.81 -12.39
C GLU A 60 -6.55 15.81 -11.02
N GLN A 61 -7.26 16.19 -9.95
CA GLN A 61 -6.70 16.16 -8.60
C GLN A 61 -6.39 14.73 -8.14
N ALA A 62 -7.20 13.75 -8.53
CA ALA A 62 -6.90 12.35 -8.26
C ALA A 62 -5.65 11.91 -9.02
N GLN A 63 -5.51 12.29 -10.29
CA GLN A 63 -4.36 11.91 -11.11
C GLN A 63 -3.04 12.48 -10.57
N LYS A 64 -3.04 13.74 -10.12
CA LYS A 64 -1.88 14.35 -9.42
C LYS A 64 -1.50 13.56 -8.17
N LEU A 65 -2.49 13.12 -7.38
CA LEU A 65 -2.24 12.33 -6.16
C LEU A 65 -1.77 10.91 -6.45
N ILE A 66 -2.29 10.27 -7.51
CA ILE A 66 -1.83 8.95 -7.98
C ILE A 66 -0.35 9.04 -8.38
N ASN A 67 0.00 9.99 -9.25
CA ASN A 67 1.38 10.18 -9.69
C ASN A 67 2.30 10.48 -8.51
N LYS A 68 1.86 11.33 -7.57
CA LYS A 68 2.61 11.61 -6.35
C LYS A 68 2.78 10.37 -5.46
N ALA A 69 1.75 9.54 -5.31
CA ALA A 69 1.82 8.32 -4.52
C ALA A 69 2.78 7.30 -5.16
N ILE A 70 2.72 7.12 -6.48
CA ILE A 70 3.64 6.26 -7.24
C ILE A 70 5.06 6.80 -7.15
N PHE A 71 5.27 8.10 -7.35
CA PHE A 71 6.59 8.72 -7.25
C PHE A 71 7.16 8.64 -5.83
N ASN A 72 6.36 8.89 -4.81
CA ASN A 72 6.79 8.73 -3.42
C ASN A 72 7.10 7.27 -3.10
N ARG A 73 6.33 6.31 -3.64
CA ARG A 73 6.67 4.90 -3.56
C ARG A 73 8.04 4.68 -4.17
N LEU A 74 8.26 5.09 -5.42
CA LEU A 74 9.56 4.95 -6.10
C LEU A 74 10.71 5.59 -5.30
N ILE A 75 10.56 6.82 -4.83
CA ILE A 75 11.54 7.49 -3.96
C ILE A 75 11.77 6.70 -2.68
N ILE A 76 10.72 6.20 -2.02
CA ILE A 76 10.88 5.40 -0.81
C ILE A 76 11.64 4.11 -1.15
N PHE A 77 11.35 3.44 -2.26
CA PHE A 77 12.08 2.25 -2.67
C PHE A 77 13.53 2.57 -3.09
N GLU A 78 13.78 3.71 -3.73
CA GLU A 78 15.12 4.17 -4.12
C GLU A 78 15.95 4.65 -2.93
N LYS A 79 15.35 5.38 -1.98
CA LYS A 79 16.00 5.85 -0.75
C LYS A 79 16.07 4.77 0.33
N ALA A 80 15.15 3.79 0.35
CA ALA A 80 15.22 2.61 1.20
C ALA A 80 16.32 1.63 0.78
N LYS A 81 17.09 1.95 -0.28
CA LYS A 81 18.37 1.26 -0.58
C LYS A 81 19.38 1.35 0.58
N THR A 82 19.14 2.16 1.62
CA THR A 82 20.06 2.34 2.75
C THR A 82 19.38 2.17 4.10
N GLY A 83 18.85 0.98 4.38
CA GLY A 83 18.59 0.52 5.75
C GLY A 83 19.64 -0.50 6.17
N SER A 84 20.54 -0.14 7.09
CA SER A 84 21.53 -1.07 7.65
C SER A 84 20.98 -1.77 8.89
N LYS A 85 21.02 -3.10 8.89
CA LYS A 85 21.04 -3.93 10.11
C LYS A 85 22.30 -4.78 9.99
N GLN A 86 23.27 -4.57 10.87
CA GLN A 86 24.54 -5.33 10.92
C GLN A 86 25.31 -5.33 9.58
N ASN A 87 25.58 -4.15 8.99
CA ASN A 87 26.30 -4.01 7.70
C ASN A 87 25.71 -4.78 6.50
N GLN A 88 24.48 -5.28 6.60
CA GLN A 88 23.75 -5.81 5.46
C GLN A 88 22.78 -4.74 4.98
N ASN A 89 22.79 -4.48 3.68
CA ASN A 89 21.77 -3.64 3.04
C ASN A 89 20.47 -4.46 2.97
N TRP A 90 19.39 -3.92 3.52
CA TRP A 90 18.05 -4.52 3.45
C TRP A 90 17.13 -3.61 2.64
N TYR A 91 16.34 -4.19 1.74
CA TYR A 91 15.25 -3.52 1.03
C TYR A 91 13.89 -4.06 1.52
N TYR A 92 12.93 -3.15 1.73
CA TYR A 92 11.57 -3.55 2.07
C TYR A 92 10.92 -4.21 0.85
N GLY A 93 10.46 -5.45 1.02
CA GLY A 93 9.71 -6.19 0.00
C GLY A 93 8.22 -5.96 0.13
N ASP A 94 7.52 -6.06 -1.01
CA ASP A 94 6.05 -6.07 -1.05
C ASP A 94 5.49 -7.25 -0.24
N PHE A 95 4.22 -7.14 0.15
CA PHE A 95 3.52 -8.19 0.90
C PHE A 95 3.41 -9.49 0.08
N CYS A 96 3.85 -10.61 0.65
CA CYS A 96 3.73 -11.93 0.03
C CYS A 96 2.51 -12.67 0.58
N LYS A 97 1.61 -13.11 -0.29
CA LYS A 97 0.44 -13.92 0.10
C LYS A 97 0.89 -15.32 0.50
N THR A 98 0.51 -15.79 1.70
CA THR A 98 0.81 -17.17 2.13
C THR A 98 -0.33 -18.12 1.77
N LYS A 99 -0.06 -19.42 1.93
CA LYS A 99 -1.10 -20.47 1.92
C LYS A 99 -1.85 -20.56 3.26
N GLU A 100 -1.34 -19.92 4.32
CA GLU A 100 -2.01 -19.87 5.62
C GLU A 100 -3.25 -18.97 5.52
N LYS A 101 -4.30 -19.40 6.18
CA LYS A 101 -5.53 -18.63 6.37
C LYS A 101 -5.68 -18.29 7.84
N ASP A 102 -6.24 -17.14 8.14
CA ASP A 102 -6.65 -16.82 9.49
C ASP A 102 -7.93 -17.58 9.89
N GLU A 103 -8.39 -17.35 11.12
CA GLU A 103 -9.57 -17.97 11.72
C GLU A 103 -10.85 -17.69 10.91
N ASN A 104 -10.87 -16.63 10.09
CA ASN A 104 -11.99 -16.26 9.23
C ASN A 104 -11.85 -16.79 7.79
N GLY A 105 -10.80 -17.57 7.51
CA GLY A 105 -10.53 -18.13 6.19
C GLY A 105 -9.86 -17.16 5.21
N ASN A 106 -9.47 -15.97 5.64
CA ASN A 106 -8.81 -14.99 4.80
C ASN A 106 -7.31 -15.29 4.67
N PRO A 107 -6.68 -15.01 3.51
CA PRO A 107 -5.26 -15.26 3.32
C PRO A 107 -4.41 -14.35 4.22
N ILE A 108 -3.39 -14.92 4.85
CA ILE A 108 -2.40 -14.16 5.63
C ILE A 108 -1.34 -13.62 4.67
N TYR A 109 -0.97 -12.35 4.81
CA TYR A 109 0.10 -11.73 4.03
C TYR A 109 1.33 -11.51 4.90
N LEU A 110 2.52 -11.90 4.41
CA LEU A 110 3.79 -11.61 5.07
C LEU A 110 4.33 -10.29 4.56
N GLN A 111 4.60 -9.37 5.48
CA GLN A 111 5.45 -8.22 5.18
C GLN A 111 6.90 -8.71 5.18
N LEU A 112 7.57 -8.63 4.04
CA LEU A 112 8.94 -9.10 3.90
C LEU A 112 9.90 -7.92 3.83
N ARG A 113 11.11 -8.10 4.34
CA ARG A 113 12.29 -7.39 3.85
C ARG A 113 13.26 -8.40 3.28
N CYS A 114 13.99 -8.03 2.26
CA CYS A 114 14.98 -8.89 1.65
C CYS A 114 16.33 -8.18 1.65
N ASN A 115 17.41 -8.92 1.90
CA ASN A 115 18.76 -8.37 1.81
C ASN A 115 19.35 -8.60 0.41
N PHE A 116 20.49 -7.97 0.13
CA PHE A 116 21.16 -8.09 -1.18
C PHE A 116 21.67 -9.52 -1.48
N ASN A 117 21.70 -10.41 -0.48
CA ASN A 117 22.04 -11.83 -0.63
C ASN A 117 20.79 -12.70 -0.87
N LYS A 118 19.63 -12.10 -1.21
CA LYS A 118 18.33 -12.77 -1.38
C LYS A 118 17.82 -13.48 -0.11
N GLY A 119 18.32 -13.11 1.05
CA GLY A 119 17.81 -13.54 2.35
C GLY A 119 16.55 -12.74 2.70
N TYR A 120 15.43 -13.45 2.93
CA TYR A 120 14.15 -12.84 3.30
C TYR A 120 13.95 -12.88 4.81
N GLU A 121 13.45 -11.80 5.37
CA GLU A 121 13.00 -11.72 6.76
C GLU A 121 11.54 -11.28 6.79
N ILE A 122 10.76 -11.99 7.60
CA ILE A 122 9.38 -11.66 7.87
C ILE A 122 9.36 -10.58 8.94
N LEU A 123 8.90 -9.39 8.58
CA LEU A 123 8.72 -8.28 9.51
C LEU A 123 7.40 -8.37 10.26
N ASN A 124 6.36 -8.84 9.58
CA ASN A 124 5.04 -8.95 10.17
C ASN A 124 4.15 -9.93 9.40
N LYS A 125 3.11 -10.43 10.07
CA LYS A 125 1.98 -11.15 9.47
C LYS A 125 0.76 -10.23 9.50
N VAL A 126 0.18 -9.97 8.34
CA VAL A 126 -1.07 -9.23 8.18
C VAL A 126 -2.20 -10.25 7.97
N LYS A 127 -3.06 -10.38 8.97
CA LYS A 127 -4.35 -11.11 8.89
C LYS A 127 -5.40 -10.16 8.29
N THR A 128 -6.38 -10.69 7.55
CA THR A 128 -7.29 -9.85 6.74
C THR A 128 -8.71 -9.86 7.27
#